data_AF-A0A8S0G201-F1
#
_entry.id   AF-A0A8S0G201-F1
#
_cell.length_a   1.000
_cell.length_b   1.000
_cell.length_c   1.000
_cell.angle_alpha   90.00
_cell.angle_beta   90.00
_cell.angle_gamma   90.00
#
_symmetry.space_group_name_H-M   'P 1'
#
loop_
_entity.id
_entity.type
_entity.pdbx_description
1 polymer ?
#
loop_
_entity_poly.entity_id
_entity_poly.type
_entity_poly.pdbx_seq_one_letter_code
_entity_poly.pdbx_strand_id
1 'polypeptide(L)' 'MLDFRVCYNGEWYNTRFVPAALVEAILNSPRVADVHKEQLQKMIVRKGELSFYDIFTLARAESTS' A
#
# COMPACT_ATOMS: atom_id res chain seq x y z
N MET A 1 14.99 -11.27 -15.62
CA MET A 1 14.39 -10.02 -15.13
C MET A 1 13.08 -10.39 -14.46
N LEU A 2 12.94 -10.15 -13.15
CA LEU A 2 11.77 -10.58 -12.37
C LEU A 2 10.62 -9.60 -12.64
N ASP A 3 9.56 -10.12 -13.24
CA ASP A 3 8.43 -9.34 -13.73
C ASP A 3 7.38 -9.20 -12.62
N PHE A 4 7.47 -8.09 -11.87
CA PHE A 4 6.59 -7.75 -10.74
C PHE A 4 5.26 -7.13 -11.20
N ARG A 5 4.67 -7.63 -12.30
CA ARG A 5 3.35 -7.14 -12.71
C ARG A 5 2.31 -7.71 -11.75
N VAL A 6 1.59 -6.82 -11.06
CA VAL A 6 0.48 -7.19 -10.17
C VAL A 6 -0.80 -7.15 -10.98
N CYS A 7 -1.56 -8.25 -10.98
CA CYS A 7 -2.90 -8.31 -11.55
C CYS A 7 -3.91 -7.95 -10.46
N TYR A 8 -4.62 -6.85 -10.62
CA TYR A 8 -5.77 -6.48 -9.78
C TYR A 8 -6.97 -6.23 -10.69
N ASN A 9 -8.07 -6.94 -10.45
CA ASN A 9 -9.29 -6.89 -11.28
C ASN A 9 -9.07 -7.19 -12.78
N GLY A 10 -8.09 -8.02 -13.12
CA GLY A 10 -7.76 -8.36 -14.52
C GLY A 10 -6.84 -7.36 -15.23
N GLU A 11 -6.46 -6.27 -14.56
CA GLU A 11 -5.61 -5.22 -15.12
C GLU A 11 -4.17 -5.37 -14.62
N TRP A 12 -3.21 -5.19 -15.54
CA TRP A 12 -1.79 -5.36 -15.26
C TRP A 12 -1.19 -4.01 -14.86
N TYR A 13 -0.90 -3.85 -13.57
CA TYR A 13 -0.25 -2.65 -13.07
C TYR A 13 1.26 -2.79 -13.20
N ASN A 14 1.88 -1.96 -14.05
CA ASN A 14 3.33 -1.90 -14.28
C ASN A 14 4.04 -0.94 -13.30
N THR A 15 3.30 0.02 -12.75
CA THR A 15 3.86 1.03 -11.86
C THR A 15 4.27 0.36 -10.55
N ARG A 16 5.58 0.35 -10.27
CA ARG A 16 6.12 -0.20 -9.03
C ARG A 16 5.62 0.52 -7.79
N PHE A 17 5.24 1.79 -7.95
CA PHE A 17 4.80 2.65 -6.86
C PHE A 17 3.32 2.99 -6.98
N VAL A 18 2.66 3.12 -5.83
CA VAL A 18 1.27 3.54 -5.76
C VAL A 18 1.16 5.05 -5.93
N PRO A 19 0.09 5.54 -6.59
CA PRO A 19 -0.13 6.97 -6.72
C PRO A 19 -0.44 7.61 -5.35
N ALA A 20 -0.01 8.87 -5.17
CA ALA A 20 -0.28 9.63 -3.94
C ALA A 20 -1.78 9.71 -3.62
N ALA A 21 -2.63 9.84 -4.64
CA ALA A 21 -4.08 9.85 -4.47
C ALA A 21 -4.64 8.57 -3.82
N LEU A 22 -4.03 7.41 -4.07
CA LEU A 22 -4.43 6.15 -3.41
C LEU A 22 -4.05 6.18 -1.93
N VAL A 23 -2.86 6.68 -1.62
CA VAL A 23 -2.39 6.84 -0.24
C VAL A 23 -3.33 7.77 0.53
N GLU A 24 -3.67 8.92 -0.05
CA GLU A 24 -4.62 9.86 0.54
C GLU A 24 -6.01 9.24 0.72
N ALA A 25 -6.49 8.44 -0.24
CA ALA A 25 -7.75 7.72 -0.11
C ALA A 25 -7.73 6.71 1.05
N ILE A 26 -6.60 6.01 1.27
CA ILE A 26 -6.43 5.08 2.41
C ILE A 26 -6.44 5.86 3.74
N LEU A 27 -5.74 6.99 3.82
CA LEU A 27 -5.68 7.82 5.04
C LEU A 27 -7.05 8.43 5.41
N ASN A 28 -7.85 8.79 4.41
CA ASN A 28 -9.20 9.34 4.63
C ASN A 28 -10.30 8.27 4.76
N SER A 29 -9.99 7.00 4.49
CA SER A 29 -10.99 5.94 4.55
C SER A 29 -11.41 5.65 6.01
N PRO A 30 -12.71 5.64 6.33
CA PRO A 30 -13.20 5.24 7.65
C PRO A 30 -13.11 3.72 7.87
N ARG A 31 -12.83 2.94 6.82
CA ARG A 31 -12.71 1.48 6.88
C ARG A 31 -11.32 0.99 7.28
N VAL A 32 -10.36 1.91 7.40
CA VAL A 32 -8.98 1.62 7.75
C VAL A 32 -8.75 2.12 9.17
N ALA A 33 -8.34 1.24 10.08
CA ALA A 33 -8.08 1.63 11.46
C ALA A 33 -6.90 2.60 11.55
N ASP A 34 -6.92 3.51 12.52
CA ASP A 34 -5.90 4.57 12.66
C ASP A 34 -4.48 4.02 12.81
N VAL A 35 -4.31 2.88 13.48
CA VAL A 35 -3.01 2.19 13.61
C VAL A 35 -2.37 1.91 12.24
N HIS A 36 -3.15 1.47 11.25
CA HIS A 36 -2.66 1.19 9.90
C HIS A 36 -2.30 2.50 9.18
N LYS A 37 -3.06 3.58 9.41
CA LYS A 37 -2.79 4.90 8.82
C LYS A 37 -1.49 5.48 9.37
N GLU A 38 -1.27 5.38 10.68
CA GLU A 38 -0.03 5.80 11.32
C GLU A 38 1.18 5.01 10.80
N GLN A 39 1.05 3.69 10.65
CA GLN A 39 2.11 2.87 10.07
C GLN A 39 2.38 3.22 8.60
N LEU A 40 1.33 3.43 7.80
CA LEU A 40 1.45 3.88 6.42
C LEU A 40 2.20 5.22 6.31
N GLN A 41 1.85 6.20 7.16
CA GLN A 41 2.54 7.48 7.23
C GLN A 41 4.03 7.33 7.59
N LYS A 42 4.35 6.48 8.57
CA LYS A 42 5.75 6.18 8.93
C LYS A 42 6.52 5.57 7.76
N MET A 43 5.89 4.69 6.98
CA MET A 43 6.51 4.08 5.80
C MET A 43 6.77 5.12 4.70
N ILE A 44 5.85 6.07 4.47
CA ILE A 44 6.03 7.16 3.51
C ILE A 44 7.22 8.04 3.91
N VAL A 45 7.29 8.46 5.17
CA VAL A 45 8.41 9.29 5.65
C VAL A 45 9.76 8.59 5.51
N ARG A 46 9.79 7.27 5.76
CA ARG A 46 11.04 6.49 5.70
C ARG A 46 11.47 6.13 4.28
N LYS A 47 10.52 5.80 3.41
CA LYS A 47 10.77 5.17 2.09
C LYS A 47 10.51 6.11 0.91
N GLY A 48 9.75 7.19 1.13
CA GLY A 48 9.26 8.10 0.11
C GLY A 48 8.11 7.48 -0.67
N GLU A 49 8.45 6.62 -1.64
CA GLU A 49 7.49 5.97 -2.52
C GLU A 49 7.16 4.55 -2.03
N LEU A 50 5.87 4.23 -2.01
CA LEU A 50 5.38 2.92 -1.59
C LEU A 50 4.97 2.08 -2.79
N SER A 51 5.26 0.78 -2.74
CA SER A 51 4.74 -0.18 -3.71
C SER A 51 3.42 -0.79 -3.24
N PHE A 52 2.71 -1.47 -4.15
CA PHE A 52 1.55 -2.28 -3.77
C PHE A 52 1.90 -3.30 -2.67
N TYR A 53 3.07 -3.93 -2.76
CA TYR A 53 3.50 -4.93 -1.79
C TYR A 53 3.71 -4.34 -0.39
N ASP A 54 4.21 -3.12 -0.29
CA ASP A 54 4.37 -2.42 0.99
C ASP A 54 3.03 -2.24 1.71
N ILE A 55 1.98 -1.90 0.96
CA ILE A 55 0.62 -1.73 1.51
C ILE A 55 -0.02 -3.09 1.81
N PHE A 56 0.19 -4.08 0.94
CA PHE A 56 -0.36 -5.42 1.13
C PHE A 56 0.23 -6.15 2.34
N THR A 57 1.56 -6.04 2.54
CA THR A 57 2.22 -6.64 3.71
C THR A 57 1.82 -5.94 5.00
N LEU A 58 1.62 -4.61 4.98
CA LEU A 58 1.07 -3.87 6.10
C LEU A 58 -0.30 -4.43 6.52
N ALA A 59 -1.22 -4.60 5.57
CA ALA A 59 -2.55 -5.14 5.84
C ALA A 59 -2.54 -6.62 6.28
N ARG A 60 -1.60 -7.43 5.78
CA ARG A 60 -1.50 -8.86 6.13
C ARG A 60 -0.77 -9.14 7.43
N ALA A 61 0.22 -8.33 7.81
CA ALA A 61 0.97 -8.52 9.05
C ALA A 61 0.03 -8.53 10.27
N GLU A 62 -1.03 -7.73 10.24
CA GLU A 62 -2.04 -7.70 11.31
C GLU A 62 -3.01 -8.89 11.27
N SER A 63 -3.19 -9.56 10.13
CA SER A 63 -4.08 -10.74 10.03
C SER A 63 -3.51 -12.02 10.66
N THR A 64 -2.25 -12.00 11.13
CA THR A 64 -1.54 -13.17 11.68
C THR A 64 -1.13 -12.97 13.16
N SER A 65 -1.64 -11.93 13.83
CA SER A 65 -1.39 -11.68 15.27
C SER A 65 -2.62 -11.97 16.13
#